data_AF-B9E9A0-F1
#
_entry.id   AF-B9E9A0-F1
#
_cell.length_a   1.000
_cell.length_b   1.000
_cell.length_c   1.000
_cell.angle_alpha   90.00
_cell.angle_beta   90.00
_cell.angle_gamma   90.00
#
_symmetry.space_group_name_H-M   'P 1'
#
loop_
_entity.id
_entity.type
_entity.pdbx_description
1 polymer ?
#
loop_
_entity_poly.entity_id
_entity_poly.type
_entity_poly.pdbx_seq_one_letter_code
_entity_poly.pdbx_strand_id
1 'polypeptide(L)'
;MRPLINLVFFRQWKAYLLLLIIQLSVICALQVVQQAIDQVFSMPIAIQDMDETPESRKLIEKVEDAPFINTQVIKKDEDYIDDVIKRKEAIVAFTIPEGFSNRLSEHDMRDALPLFYRDDFVGSIAQEIVSKALYDMQIPYIVKKYVDKDHEVNAYNVVETYKKETPKSKIKQFAVDRVESHSVSMNFIVSLLLLCASLQILLHRNIAQHAALSRIFMFPRTRIQYHFLYVLIHTLLIMFCVEAASIILDAQMSLYFYIVVLFTVIIYEYVLSALLIYIKTVSHKMFMTVTFSLTIITVLNLLLFG
;
A
#
# COMPACT_ATOMS: atom_id res chain seq x y z
N MET A 1 34.69 30.03 -1.65
CA MET A 1 33.65 29.09 -1.16
C MET A 1 32.79 29.71 -0.05
N ARG A 2 33.35 30.19 1.08
CA ARG A 2 32.58 30.85 2.17
C ARG A 2 31.49 31.86 1.75
N PRO A 3 31.74 32.84 0.85
CA PRO A 3 30.69 33.78 0.45
C PRO A 3 29.57 33.14 -0.39
N LEU A 4 29.89 32.12 -1.19
CA LEU A 4 28.90 31.36 -1.98
C LEU A 4 28.02 30.51 -1.06
N ILE A 5 28.62 29.86 -0.06
CA ILE A 5 27.88 29.09 0.97
C ILE A 5 26.94 30.00 1.74
N ASN A 6 27.38 31.20 2.12
CA ASN A 6 26.52 32.16 2.80
C ASN A 6 25.31 32.56 1.94
N LEU A 7 25.53 32.79 0.65
CA LEU A 7 24.48 33.19 -0.29
C LEU A 7 23.48 32.06 -0.59
N VAL A 8 23.97 30.85 -0.86
CA VAL A 8 23.16 29.71 -1.31
C VAL A 8 22.47 29.02 -0.14
N PHE A 9 23.12 28.91 1.02
CA PHE A 9 22.65 28.16 2.17
C PHE A 9 22.14 29.07 3.30
N PHE A 10 23.05 29.80 3.97
CA PHE A 10 22.71 30.51 5.21
C PHE A 10 21.67 31.62 5.02
N ARG A 11 21.70 32.35 3.90
CA ARG A 11 20.72 33.40 3.63
C ARG A 11 19.32 32.85 3.32
N GLN A 12 19.23 31.58 2.96
CA GLN A 12 18.02 30.93 2.43
C GLN A 12 17.53 29.79 3.32
N TRP A 13 18.10 29.63 4.51
CA TRP A 13 17.81 28.53 5.43
C TRP A 13 16.30 28.37 5.73
N LYS A 14 15.54 29.47 5.79
CA LYS A 14 14.08 29.45 5.96
C LYS A 14 13.36 28.78 4.78
N ALA A 15 13.83 29.00 3.56
CA ALA A 15 13.27 28.38 2.36
C ALA A 15 13.54 26.88 2.33
N TYR A 16 14.77 26.45 2.70
CA TYR A 16 15.09 25.03 2.86
C TYR A 16 14.25 24.36 3.96
N LEU A 17 14.09 25.01 5.11
CA LEU A 17 13.30 24.49 6.22
C LEU A 17 11.83 24.36 5.81
N LEU A 18 11.27 25.36 5.13
CA LEU A 18 9.90 25.31 4.62
C LEU A 18 9.73 24.19 3.59
N LEU A 19 10.68 24.02 2.67
CA LEU A 19 10.66 22.93 1.70
C LEU A 19 10.68 21.56 2.39
N LEU A 20 11.55 21.39 3.40
CA LEU A 20 11.65 20.16 4.18
C LEU A 20 10.35 19.85 4.93
N ILE A 21 9.71 20.87 5.54
CA ILE A 21 8.39 20.70 6.17
C ILE A 21 7.34 20.25 5.14
N ILE A 22 7.31 20.86 3.95
CA ILE A 22 6.36 20.49 2.89
C ILE A 22 6.57 19.02 2.51
N GLN A 23 7.81 18.59 2.26
CA GLN A 23 8.12 17.21 1.90
C GLN A 23 7.70 16.22 3.00
N LEU A 24 8.05 16.49 4.25
CA LEU A 24 7.67 15.63 5.38
C LEU A 24 6.14 15.59 5.58
N SER A 25 5.44 16.71 5.40
CA SER A 25 3.98 16.75 5.54
C SER A 25 3.28 15.86 4.51
N VAL A 26 3.81 15.79 3.29
CA VAL A 26 3.30 14.91 2.23
C VAL A 26 3.52 13.45 2.60
N ILE A 27 4.69 13.09 3.12
CA ILE A 27 4.99 11.73 3.57
C ILE A 27 4.01 11.30 4.67
N CYS A 28 3.81 12.14 5.70
CA CYS A 28 2.87 11.85 6.78
C CYS A 28 1.43 11.72 6.27
N ALA A 29 1.00 12.60 5.35
CA ALA A 29 -0.34 12.52 4.77
C ALA A 29 -0.56 11.19 4.02
N LEU A 30 0.44 10.72 3.27
CA LEU A 30 0.38 9.43 2.59
C LEU A 30 0.30 8.25 3.56
N GLN A 31 1.05 8.30 4.67
CA GLN A 31 0.98 7.27 5.70
C GLN A 31 -0.43 7.17 6.32
N VAL A 32 -1.07 8.31 6.61
CA VAL A 32 -2.45 8.33 7.13
C VAL A 32 -3.42 7.72 6.12
N VAL A 33 -3.27 8.04 4.83
CA VAL A 33 -4.11 7.46 3.77
C VAL A 33 -3.89 5.96 3.67
N GLN A 34 -2.64 5.48 3.74
CA GLN A 34 -2.33 4.05 3.71
C GLN A 34 -2.94 3.32 4.90
N GLN A 35 -2.79 3.85 6.11
CA GLN A 35 -3.42 3.27 7.31
C GLN A 35 -4.95 3.24 7.21
N ALA A 36 -5.57 4.28 6.64
CA ALA A 36 -7.01 4.30 6.42
C ALA A 36 -7.45 3.24 5.40
N ILE A 37 -6.68 3.05 4.33
CA ILE A 37 -6.90 1.98 3.35
C ILE A 37 -6.81 0.62 4.04
N ASP A 38 -5.74 0.36 4.78
CA ASP A 38 -5.52 -0.93 5.47
C ASP A 38 -6.65 -1.23 6.47
N GLN A 39 -7.14 -0.22 7.19
CA GLN A 39 -8.30 -0.36 8.07
C GLN A 39 -9.60 -0.64 7.31
N VAL A 40 -9.85 0.05 6.18
CA VAL A 40 -11.06 -0.13 5.35
C VAL A 40 -11.10 -1.50 4.68
N PHE A 41 -9.93 -2.07 4.34
CA PHE A 41 -9.82 -3.40 3.75
C PHE A 41 -9.70 -4.54 4.77
N SER A 42 -9.61 -4.24 6.07
CA SER A 42 -9.83 -5.26 7.09
C SER A 42 -11.29 -5.70 7.03
N MET A 43 -11.53 -7.01 6.85
CA MET A 43 -12.87 -7.60 6.81
C MET A 43 -13.18 -8.25 8.16
N PRO A 44 -13.64 -7.50 9.17
CA PRO A 44 -14.08 -8.08 10.43
C PRO A 44 -15.31 -8.95 10.17
N ILE A 45 -15.19 -10.23 10.50
CA ILE A 45 -16.28 -11.21 10.43
C ILE A 45 -16.66 -11.61 11.85
N ALA A 46 -17.90 -11.33 12.23
CA ALA A 46 -18.47 -11.73 13.49
C ALA A 46 -19.03 -13.16 13.40
N ILE A 47 -18.62 -14.02 14.32
CA ILE A 47 -19.06 -15.43 14.33
C ILE A 47 -19.62 -15.76 15.71
N GLN A 48 -20.85 -16.26 15.73
CA GLN A 48 -21.47 -16.79 16.94
C GLN A 48 -21.62 -18.31 16.79
N ASP A 49 -20.79 -19.08 17.49
CA ASP A 49 -20.83 -20.55 17.43
C ASP A 49 -21.74 -21.13 18.52
N MET A 50 -22.95 -21.57 18.13
CA MET A 50 -23.88 -22.24 19.05
C MET A 50 -23.66 -23.75 19.11
N ASP A 51 -23.18 -24.36 18.03
CA ASP A 51 -22.98 -25.82 17.88
C ASP A 51 -21.76 -26.32 18.67
N GLU A 52 -20.66 -25.55 18.69
CA GLU A 52 -19.39 -25.87 19.37
C GLU A 52 -18.79 -27.25 19.01
N THR A 53 -19.16 -27.79 17.85
CA THR A 53 -18.69 -29.07 17.35
C THR A 53 -17.32 -28.96 16.65
N PRO A 54 -16.62 -30.09 16.42
CA PRO A 54 -15.43 -30.09 15.58
C PRO A 54 -15.70 -29.55 14.16
N GLU A 55 -16.91 -29.77 13.63
CA GLU A 55 -17.34 -29.25 12.34
C GLU A 55 -17.55 -27.74 12.34
N SER A 56 -18.13 -27.16 13.41
CA SER A 56 -18.29 -25.70 13.53
C SER A 56 -16.93 -25.00 13.62
N ARG A 57 -16.01 -25.52 14.44
CA ARG A 57 -14.64 -24.97 14.57
C ARG A 57 -13.89 -24.99 13.25
N LYS A 58 -14.06 -26.06 12.47
CA LYS A 58 -13.43 -26.19 11.16
C LYS A 58 -13.98 -25.19 10.12
N LEU A 59 -15.23 -24.76 10.26
CA LEU A 59 -15.77 -23.66 9.45
C LEU A 59 -15.09 -22.34 9.81
N ILE A 60 -14.93 -22.06 11.11
CA ILE A 60 -14.26 -20.87 11.62
C ILE A 60 -12.81 -20.82 11.11
N GLU A 61 -12.05 -21.90 11.27
CA GLU A 61 -10.67 -22.00 10.77
C GLU A 61 -10.57 -21.73 9.26
N LYS A 62 -11.49 -22.28 8.44
CA LYS A 62 -11.51 -22.02 6.99
C LYS A 62 -11.81 -20.57 6.61
N VAL A 63 -12.59 -19.87 7.44
CA VAL A 63 -12.89 -18.45 7.24
C VAL A 63 -11.72 -17.58 7.72
N GLU A 64 -11.04 -17.96 8.80
CA GLU A 64 -9.83 -17.30 9.32
C GLU A 64 -8.63 -17.43 8.37
N ASP A 65 -8.48 -18.58 7.71
CA ASP A 65 -7.38 -18.84 6.76
C ASP A 65 -7.46 -17.98 5.49
N ALA A 66 -8.58 -17.27 5.24
CA ALA A 66 -8.75 -16.43 4.08
C ALA A 66 -8.10 -15.03 4.27
N PRO A 67 -7.45 -14.47 3.23
CA PRO A 67 -6.69 -13.24 3.36
C PRO A 67 -7.59 -12.05 3.68
N PHE A 68 -7.08 -11.12 4.48
CA PHE A 68 -7.74 -9.87 4.88
C PHE A 68 -8.95 -10.04 5.82
N ILE A 69 -9.20 -11.25 6.33
CA ILE A 69 -10.25 -11.53 7.33
C ILE A 69 -9.68 -11.40 8.74
N ASN A 70 -10.48 -10.81 9.63
CA ASN A 70 -10.26 -10.82 11.06
C ASN A 70 -11.53 -11.31 11.75
N THR A 71 -11.48 -12.44 12.41
CA THR A 71 -12.67 -13.02 13.06
C THR A 71 -12.84 -12.46 14.47
N GLN A 72 -14.08 -12.19 14.83
CA GLN A 72 -14.47 -11.85 16.19
C GLN A 72 -15.50 -12.87 16.63
N VAL A 73 -15.13 -13.70 17.62
CA VAL A 73 -16.06 -14.67 18.21
C VAL A 73 -16.94 -13.95 19.21
N ILE A 74 -18.23 -13.89 18.90
CA ILE A 74 -19.27 -13.30 19.74
C ILE A 74 -19.76 -14.36 20.74
N LYS A 75 -20.02 -13.95 21.97
CA LYS A 75 -20.52 -14.84 23.02
C LYS A 75 -21.98 -15.25 22.77
N LYS A 76 -22.40 -16.35 23.39
CA LYS A 76 -23.74 -16.93 23.21
C LYS A 76 -24.88 -16.07 23.77
N ASP A 77 -24.57 -15.12 24.65
CA ASP A 77 -25.49 -14.29 25.41
C ASP A 77 -25.81 -12.94 24.75
N GLU A 78 -25.25 -12.63 23.59
CA GLU A 78 -25.65 -11.45 22.80
C GLU A 78 -26.86 -11.75 21.90
N ASP A 79 -27.99 -11.08 22.18
CA ASP A 79 -29.30 -11.34 21.56
C ASP A 79 -29.41 -10.97 20.07
N TYR A 80 -28.51 -10.14 19.53
CA TYR A 80 -28.66 -9.58 18.16
C TYR A 80 -27.32 -9.48 17.41
N ILE A 81 -26.97 -10.53 16.67
CA ILE A 81 -25.75 -10.56 15.85
C ILE A 81 -25.83 -9.62 14.62
N ASP A 82 -27.03 -9.18 14.23
CA ASP A 82 -27.20 -8.19 13.16
C ASP A 82 -26.85 -6.77 13.63
N ASP A 83 -26.86 -6.52 14.94
CA ASP A 83 -26.49 -5.22 15.49
C ASP A 83 -25.00 -4.91 15.31
N VAL A 84 -24.10 -5.92 15.28
CA VAL A 84 -22.67 -5.67 14.97
C VAL A 84 -22.46 -5.17 13.53
N ILE A 85 -23.35 -5.54 12.60
CA ILE A 85 -23.36 -5.00 11.23
C ILE A 85 -23.88 -3.56 11.24
N LYS A 86 -24.97 -3.29 11.97
CA LYS A 86 -25.56 -1.95 12.09
C LYS A 86 -24.61 -0.95 12.78
N ARG A 87 -23.85 -1.42 13.78
CA ARG A 87 -22.81 -0.65 14.50
C ARG A 87 -21.51 -0.49 13.70
N LYS A 88 -21.39 -1.14 12.53
CA LYS A 88 -20.19 -1.17 11.67
C LYS A 88 -18.98 -1.80 12.35
N GLU A 89 -19.21 -2.69 13.31
CA GLU A 89 -18.18 -3.44 14.02
C GLU A 89 -17.75 -4.68 13.21
N ALA A 90 -18.65 -5.21 12.37
CA ALA A 90 -18.39 -6.30 11.44
C ALA A 90 -18.95 -5.98 10.02
N ILE A 91 -18.36 -6.60 9.00
CA ILE A 91 -18.82 -6.53 7.59
C ILE A 91 -19.75 -7.70 7.27
N VAL A 92 -19.46 -8.86 7.87
CA VAL A 92 -20.28 -10.07 7.81
C VAL A 92 -20.44 -10.62 9.21
N ALA A 93 -21.62 -11.10 9.54
CA ALA A 93 -21.96 -11.71 10.81
C ALA A 93 -22.77 -12.97 10.54
N PHE A 94 -22.39 -14.11 11.13
CA PHE A 94 -23.20 -15.32 11.04
C PHE A 94 -23.22 -16.10 12.35
N THR A 95 -24.35 -16.76 12.58
CA THR A 95 -24.54 -17.68 13.70
C THR A 95 -24.47 -19.11 13.18
N ILE A 96 -23.61 -19.95 13.75
CA ILE A 96 -23.60 -21.39 13.53
C ILE A 96 -24.63 -22.00 14.49
N PRO A 97 -25.82 -22.44 14.02
CA PRO A 97 -26.88 -22.89 14.90
C PRO A 97 -26.58 -24.28 15.49
N GLU A 98 -27.23 -24.60 16.61
CA GLU A 98 -27.20 -25.96 17.17
C GLU A 98 -27.67 -27.00 16.13
N GLY A 99 -26.97 -28.13 16.05
CA GLY A 99 -27.24 -29.19 15.09
C GLY A 99 -26.64 -28.96 13.71
N PHE A 100 -25.75 -27.97 13.55
CA PHE A 100 -25.03 -27.70 12.31
C PHE A 100 -24.25 -28.92 11.81
N SER A 101 -23.56 -29.64 12.70
CA SER A 101 -22.85 -30.88 12.36
C SER A 101 -23.78 -31.95 11.76
N ASN A 102 -24.99 -32.12 12.31
CA ASN A 102 -25.98 -33.06 11.80
C ASN A 102 -26.48 -32.65 10.41
N ARG A 103 -26.84 -31.36 10.23
CA ARG A 103 -27.30 -30.83 8.93
C ARG A 103 -26.24 -30.94 7.84
N LEU A 104 -24.97 -30.74 8.20
CA LEU A 104 -23.84 -30.92 7.28
C LEU A 104 -23.75 -32.36 6.77
N SER A 105 -24.01 -33.34 7.65
CA SER A 105 -24.00 -34.76 7.29
C SER A 105 -25.20 -35.20 6.44
N GLU A 106 -26.35 -34.54 6.62
CA GLU A 106 -27.62 -34.82 5.95
C GLU A 106 -27.80 -34.04 4.63
N HIS A 107 -26.82 -33.22 4.25
CA HIS A 107 -26.84 -32.33 3.08
C HIS A 107 -27.93 -31.26 3.11
N ASP A 108 -28.45 -30.94 4.30
CA ASP A 108 -29.50 -29.94 4.48
C ASP A 108 -28.89 -28.60 4.95
N MET A 109 -28.07 -28.03 4.08
CA MET A 109 -27.35 -26.77 4.35
C MET A 109 -28.07 -25.54 3.80
N ARG A 110 -29.22 -25.76 3.14
CA ARG A 110 -30.07 -24.68 2.63
C ARG A 110 -30.67 -23.98 3.85
N ASP A 111 -30.33 -22.71 4.04
CA ASP A 111 -30.71 -21.90 5.21
C ASP A 111 -30.04 -22.33 6.54
N ALA A 112 -28.94 -23.10 6.49
CA ALA A 112 -28.27 -23.57 7.70
C ALA A 112 -27.47 -22.49 8.44
N LEU A 113 -27.20 -21.34 7.82
CA LEU A 113 -26.47 -20.24 8.43
C LEU A 113 -27.18 -18.92 8.14
N PRO A 114 -27.82 -18.30 9.14
CA PRO A 114 -28.25 -16.92 9.02
C PRO A 114 -27.01 -16.04 8.85
N LEU A 115 -26.85 -15.47 7.65
CA LEU A 115 -25.76 -14.58 7.27
C LEU A 115 -26.29 -13.16 7.15
N PHE A 116 -25.75 -12.26 7.95
CA PHE A 116 -25.94 -10.83 7.84
C PHE A 116 -24.70 -10.22 7.23
N TYR A 117 -24.85 -9.38 6.22
CA TYR A 117 -23.73 -8.72 5.57
C TYR A 117 -24.07 -7.27 5.24
N ARG A 118 -23.03 -6.46 5.12
CA ARG A 118 -23.16 -5.09 4.63
C ARG A 118 -23.36 -5.12 3.11
N ASP A 119 -24.40 -4.44 2.62
CA ASP A 119 -24.70 -4.36 1.19
C ASP A 119 -23.73 -3.43 0.44
N ASP A 120 -22.46 -3.83 0.38
CA ASP A 120 -21.40 -3.17 -0.37
C ASP A 120 -20.42 -4.18 -1.00
N PHE A 121 -19.48 -3.68 -1.78
CA PHE A 121 -18.49 -4.50 -2.49
C PHE A 121 -17.70 -5.41 -1.56
N VAL A 122 -17.30 -4.89 -0.39
CA VAL A 122 -16.51 -5.63 0.60
C VAL A 122 -17.36 -6.72 1.28
N GLY A 123 -18.62 -6.41 1.62
CA GLY A 123 -19.57 -7.40 2.14
C GLY A 123 -19.89 -8.51 1.15
N SER A 124 -19.97 -8.20 -0.14
CA SER A 124 -20.16 -9.21 -1.19
C SER A 124 -18.97 -10.18 -1.30
N ILE A 125 -17.73 -9.66 -1.18
CA ILE A 125 -16.52 -10.51 -1.17
C ILE A 125 -16.51 -11.42 0.06
N ALA A 126 -16.80 -10.86 1.24
CA ALA A 126 -16.81 -11.62 2.48
C ALA A 126 -17.93 -12.69 2.49
N GLN A 127 -19.11 -12.39 1.96
CA GLN A 127 -20.19 -13.36 1.75
C GLN A 127 -19.74 -14.51 0.84
N GLU A 128 -19.04 -14.22 -0.25
CA GLU A 128 -18.53 -15.24 -1.17
C GLU A 128 -17.50 -16.15 -0.47
N ILE A 129 -16.62 -15.58 0.36
CA ILE A 129 -15.63 -16.36 1.13
C ILE A 129 -16.32 -17.34 2.09
N VAL A 130 -17.31 -16.87 2.86
CA VAL A 130 -18.07 -17.72 3.79
C VAL A 130 -18.86 -18.80 3.02
N SER A 131 -19.49 -18.42 1.91
CA SER A 131 -20.25 -19.35 1.05
C SER A 131 -19.36 -20.44 0.45
N LYS A 132 -18.15 -20.08 0.00
CA LYS A 132 -17.16 -21.02 -0.51
C LYS A 132 -16.66 -21.96 0.58
N ALA A 133 -16.36 -21.45 1.78
CA ALA A 133 -15.92 -22.26 2.91
C ALA A 133 -16.97 -23.34 3.27
N LEU A 134 -18.25 -22.96 3.25
CA LEU A 134 -19.38 -23.86 3.49
C LEU A 134 -19.55 -24.90 2.40
N TYR A 135 -19.47 -24.47 1.14
CA TYR A 135 -19.55 -25.37 0.01
C TYR A 135 -18.44 -26.44 0.10
N ASP A 136 -17.20 -26.02 0.37
CA ASP A 136 -16.05 -26.92 0.49
C ASP A 136 -16.19 -27.93 1.65
N MET A 137 -16.98 -27.62 2.68
CA MET A 137 -17.28 -28.56 3.77
C MET A 137 -18.31 -29.63 3.36
N GLN A 138 -19.19 -29.34 2.41
CA GLN A 138 -20.22 -30.26 1.94
C GLN A 138 -19.71 -31.27 0.92
N ILE A 139 -18.65 -30.95 0.16
CA ILE A 139 -18.14 -31.78 -0.94
C ILE A 139 -17.92 -33.25 -0.54
N PRO A 140 -17.25 -33.59 0.59
CA PRO A 140 -17.03 -34.99 0.97
C PRO A 140 -18.34 -35.77 1.16
N TYR A 141 -19.34 -35.13 1.76
CA TYR A 141 -20.65 -35.74 1.97
C TYR A 141 -21.37 -35.91 0.63
N ILE A 142 -21.30 -34.92 -0.27
CA ILE A 142 -21.89 -35.01 -1.62
C ILE A 142 -21.27 -36.19 -2.37
N VAL A 143 -19.93 -36.30 -2.37
CA VAL A 143 -19.21 -37.41 -3.00
C VAL A 143 -19.66 -38.75 -2.44
N LYS A 144 -19.75 -38.89 -1.10
CA LYS A 144 -20.25 -40.10 -0.46
C LYS A 144 -21.61 -40.51 -1.02
N LYS A 145 -22.58 -39.60 -1.08
CA LYS A 145 -23.94 -39.87 -1.57
C LYS A 145 -23.97 -40.42 -3.00
N TYR A 146 -23.04 -40.00 -3.86
CA TYR A 146 -22.97 -40.49 -5.24
C TYR A 146 -22.22 -41.82 -5.35
N VAL A 147 -21.20 -42.05 -4.52
CA VAL A 147 -20.41 -43.29 -4.53
C VAL A 147 -21.13 -44.45 -3.83
N ASP A 148 -21.86 -44.17 -2.74
CA ASP A 148 -22.66 -45.16 -1.98
C ASP A 148 -23.76 -45.84 -2.81
N LYS A 149 -24.15 -45.24 -3.94
CA LYS A 149 -25.14 -45.84 -4.85
C LYS A 149 -24.63 -47.11 -5.53
N ASP A 150 -23.32 -47.23 -5.71
CA ASP A 150 -22.70 -48.34 -6.44
C ASP A 150 -21.84 -49.24 -5.53
N HIS A 151 -21.30 -48.73 -4.41
CA HIS A 151 -20.46 -49.48 -3.45
C HIS A 151 -20.64 -48.92 -2.04
N GLU A 152 -20.80 -49.74 -0.99
CA GLU A 152 -20.86 -49.25 0.40
C GLU A 152 -19.50 -48.63 0.80
N VAL A 153 -19.46 -47.31 0.99
CA VAL A 153 -18.23 -46.58 1.38
C VAL A 153 -18.45 -45.80 2.67
N ASN A 154 -17.56 -46.03 3.64
CA ASN A 154 -17.56 -45.31 4.92
C ASN A 154 -17.32 -43.80 4.71
N ALA A 155 -18.13 -42.96 5.35
CA ALA A 155 -18.02 -41.49 5.32
C ALA A 155 -16.62 -41.00 5.72
N TYR A 156 -16.00 -41.63 6.72
CA TYR A 156 -14.66 -41.29 7.17
C TYR A 156 -13.62 -41.47 6.05
N ASN A 157 -13.71 -42.59 5.31
CA ASN A 157 -12.80 -42.89 4.21
C ASN A 157 -12.96 -41.89 3.06
N VAL A 158 -14.18 -41.43 2.78
CA VAL A 158 -14.44 -40.39 1.76
C VAL A 158 -13.84 -39.06 2.17
N VAL A 159 -14.01 -38.65 3.44
CA VAL A 159 -13.43 -37.40 3.96
C VAL A 159 -11.90 -37.44 3.94
N GLU A 160 -11.30 -38.56 4.34
CA GLU A 160 -9.85 -38.73 4.35
C GLU A 160 -9.28 -38.76 2.93
N THR A 161 -9.90 -39.54 2.03
CA THR A 161 -9.50 -39.62 0.62
C THR A 161 -9.67 -38.27 -0.07
N TYR A 162 -10.77 -37.56 0.17
CA TYR A 162 -10.97 -36.23 -0.36
C TYR A 162 -9.87 -35.28 0.11
N LYS A 163 -9.54 -35.24 1.41
CA LYS A 163 -8.44 -34.40 1.92
C LYS A 163 -7.09 -34.75 1.30
N LYS A 164 -6.83 -36.05 1.08
CA LYS A 164 -5.58 -36.55 0.52
C LYS A 164 -5.43 -36.26 -0.98
N GLU A 165 -6.51 -36.46 -1.72
CA GLU A 165 -6.56 -36.33 -3.18
C GLU A 165 -6.94 -34.93 -3.66
N THR A 166 -7.51 -34.09 -2.80
CA THR A 166 -7.75 -32.67 -3.12
C THR A 166 -6.41 -32.06 -3.47
N PRO A 167 -6.22 -31.59 -4.72
CA PRO A 167 -4.98 -30.96 -5.09
C PRO A 167 -4.83 -29.72 -4.21
N LYS A 168 -3.87 -29.76 -3.28
CA LYS A 168 -3.40 -28.55 -2.62
C LYS A 168 -3.01 -27.60 -3.74
N SER A 169 -3.56 -26.39 -3.73
CA SER A 169 -3.25 -25.39 -4.75
C SER A 169 -1.74 -25.33 -4.93
N LYS A 170 -1.25 -25.91 -6.04
CA LYS A 170 0.13 -25.79 -6.50
C LYS A 170 0.30 -24.55 -7.36
N ILE A 171 -0.73 -23.70 -7.45
CA ILE A 171 -0.47 -22.29 -7.65
C ILE A 171 0.34 -21.92 -6.41
N LYS A 172 1.67 -21.92 -6.56
CA LYS A 172 2.51 -21.17 -5.66
C LYS A 172 1.96 -19.76 -5.72
N GLN A 173 1.07 -19.43 -4.79
CA GLN A 173 0.96 -18.07 -4.31
C GLN A 173 2.34 -17.82 -3.73
N PHE A 174 3.23 -17.36 -4.61
CA PHE A 174 4.22 -16.44 -4.15
C PHE A 174 3.36 -15.29 -3.61
N ALA A 175 3.11 -15.29 -2.30
CA ALA A 175 3.31 -14.04 -1.59
C ALA A 175 4.68 -13.62 -2.11
N VAL A 176 4.68 -12.56 -2.93
CA VAL A 176 5.91 -12.07 -3.50
C VAL A 176 6.66 -11.45 -2.32
N ASP A 177 7.23 -12.32 -1.47
CA ASP A 177 8.40 -12.06 -0.63
C ASP A 177 9.65 -12.04 -1.52
N ARG A 178 9.49 -11.81 -2.84
CA ARG A 178 10.50 -10.97 -3.45
C ARG A 178 10.31 -9.65 -2.72
N VAL A 179 11.30 -9.31 -1.91
CA VAL A 179 11.83 -7.95 -1.90
C VAL A 179 11.93 -7.56 -3.38
N GLU A 180 10.83 -7.13 -4.00
CA GLU A 180 10.88 -6.46 -5.28
C GLU A 180 11.86 -5.34 -5.01
N SER A 181 12.90 -5.25 -5.83
CA SER A 181 13.94 -4.25 -5.65
C SER A 181 13.38 -2.82 -5.65
N HIS A 182 12.09 -2.68 -6.00
CA HIS A 182 11.27 -1.47 -6.11
C HIS A 182 9.86 -1.75 -5.59
N SER A 183 9.38 -0.97 -4.63
CA SER A 183 7.95 -0.93 -4.30
C SER A 183 7.24 0.08 -5.21
N VAL A 184 6.14 -0.32 -5.84
CA VAL A 184 5.25 0.57 -6.62
C VAL A 184 4.84 1.79 -5.79
N SER A 185 4.55 1.58 -4.49
CA SER A 185 4.20 2.67 -3.58
C SER A 185 5.36 3.65 -3.39
N MET A 186 6.58 3.12 -3.22
CA MET A 186 7.78 3.95 -3.04
C MET A 186 8.12 4.76 -4.29
N ASN A 187 7.98 4.18 -5.49
CA ASN A 187 8.16 4.90 -6.75
C ASN A 187 7.18 6.08 -6.88
N PHE A 188 5.92 5.85 -6.50
CA PHE A 188 4.91 6.90 -6.48
C PHE A 188 5.24 8.00 -5.47
N ILE A 189 5.71 7.63 -4.27
CA ILE A 189 6.15 8.59 -3.25
C ILE A 189 7.30 9.44 -3.77
N VAL A 190 8.36 8.83 -4.31
CA VAL A 190 9.50 9.59 -4.87
C VAL A 190 9.04 10.52 -5.98
N SER A 191 8.14 10.07 -6.85
CA SER A 191 7.55 10.89 -7.91
C SER A 191 6.84 12.12 -7.34
N LEU A 192 6.06 11.94 -6.27
CA LEU A 192 5.38 13.04 -5.60
C LEU A 192 6.36 13.98 -4.89
N LEU A 193 7.40 13.45 -4.24
CA LEU A 193 8.45 14.25 -3.61
C LEU A 193 9.18 15.13 -4.64
N LEU A 194 9.50 14.59 -5.83
CA LEU A 194 10.10 15.35 -6.93
C LEU A 194 9.16 16.46 -7.42
N LEU A 195 7.87 16.15 -7.57
CA LEU A 195 6.87 17.15 -7.95
C LEU A 195 6.76 18.25 -6.90
N CYS A 196 6.71 17.92 -5.61
CA CYS A 196 6.71 18.92 -4.54
C CYS A 196 8.03 19.69 -4.47
N ALA A 197 9.16 19.07 -4.81
CA ALA A 197 10.46 19.72 -4.87
C ALA A 197 10.48 20.84 -5.91
N SER A 198 9.65 20.79 -6.96
CA SER A 198 9.52 21.88 -7.93
C SER A 198 9.19 23.25 -7.30
N LEU A 199 8.51 23.27 -6.15
CA LEU A 199 8.19 24.48 -5.40
C LEU A 199 9.44 25.24 -4.94
N GLN A 200 10.60 24.57 -4.86
CA GLN A 200 11.87 25.20 -4.51
C GLN A 200 12.20 26.40 -5.40
N ILE A 201 11.74 26.41 -6.64
CA ILE A 201 11.97 27.50 -7.58
C ILE A 201 11.23 28.79 -7.19
N LEU A 202 10.07 28.67 -6.54
CA LEU A 202 9.37 29.80 -5.94
C LEU A 202 10.05 30.22 -4.64
N LEU A 203 10.34 29.25 -3.77
CA LEU A 203 10.91 29.51 -2.45
C LEU A 203 12.28 30.19 -2.55
N HIS A 204 13.10 29.79 -3.52
CA HIS A 204 14.42 30.31 -3.77
C HIS A 204 14.45 31.44 -4.81
N ARG A 205 13.33 32.13 -5.09
CA ARG A 205 13.33 33.27 -6.04
C ARG A 205 14.37 34.34 -5.67
N ASN A 206 14.62 34.54 -4.38
CA ASN A 206 15.59 35.52 -3.87
C ASN A 206 17.05 35.13 -4.18
N ILE A 207 17.31 33.87 -4.52
CA ILE A 207 18.61 33.40 -5.00
C ILE A 207 18.86 33.92 -6.42
N ALA A 208 17.82 34.02 -7.26
CA ALA A 208 17.88 34.41 -8.67
C ALA A 208 18.01 35.95 -8.88
N GLN A 209 18.89 36.62 -8.15
CA GLN A 209 19.22 38.03 -8.39
C GLN A 209 20.10 38.19 -9.65
N HIS A 210 19.50 38.20 -10.83
CA HIS A 210 20.20 38.17 -12.12
C HIS A 210 21.33 39.22 -12.25
N ALA A 211 21.16 40.43 -11.70
CA ALA A 211 22.16 41.50 -11.76
C ALA A 211 23.35 41.33 -10.79
N ALA A 212 23.18 40.56 -9.70
CA ALA A 212 24.26 40.21 -8.80
C ALA A 212 24.97 38.94 -9.28
N LEU A 213 24.18 37.96 -9.77
CA LEU A 213 24.67 36.73 -10.37
C LEU A 213 25.50 36.96 -11.63
N SER A 214 25.12 37.90 -12.50
CA SER A 214 25.91 38.23 -13.70
C SER A 214 27.32 38.68 -13.36
N ARG A 215 27.51 39.42 -12.25
CA ARG A 215 28.82 39.85 -11.75
C ARG A 215 29.62 38.68 -11.17
N ILE A 216 28.97 37.77 -10.46
CA ILE A 216 29.61 36.57 -9.89
C ILE A 216 29.99 35.56 -10.99
N PHE A 217 29.19 35.48 -12.06
CA PHE A 217 29.38 34.56 -13.18
C PHE A 217 30.32 35.06 -14.28
N MET A 218 30.93 36.24 -14.08
CA MET A 218 32.00 36.73 -14.95
C MET A 218 33.19 35.75 -14.99
N PHE A 219 33.38 34.95 -13.92
CA PHE A 219 34.39 33.89 -13.87
C PHE A 219 33.72 32.51 -14.05
N PRO A 220 34.24 31.64 -14.93
CA PRO A 220 33.65 30.32 -15.17
C PRO A 220 33.71 29.40 -13.95
N ARG A 221 34.78 29.51 -13.14
CA ARG A 221 34.97 28.69 -11.94
C ARG A 221 33.90 28.95 -10.86
N THR A 222 33.54 30.21 -10.64
CA THR A 222 32.52 30.60 -9.64
C THR A 222 31.12 30.19 -10.09
N ARG A 223 30.84 30.23 -11.40
CA ARG A 223 29.60 29.71 -12.00
C ARG A 223 29.43 28.21 -11.76
N ILE A 224 30.47 27.41 -12.01
CA ILE A 224 30.45 25.96 -11.77
C ILE A 224 30.26 25.66 -10.28
N GLN A 225 31.02 26.33 -9.40
CA GLN A 225 30.93 26.14 -7.95
C GLN A 225 29.53 26.46 -7.40
N TYR A 226 28.85 27.45 -7.97
CA TYR A 226 27.51 27.82 -7.58
C TYR A 226 26.48 26.74 -7.93
N HIS A 227 26.46 26.29 -9.20
CA HIS A 227 25.57 25.21 -9.64
C HIS A 227 25.83 23.94 -8.82
N PHE A 228 27.10 23.56 -8.65
CA PHE A 228 27.47 22.39 -7.87
C PHE A 228 26.94 22.47 -6.44
N LEU A 229 27.15 23.59 -5.74
CA LEU A 229 26.70 23.74 -4.36
C LEU A 229 25.18 23.69 -4.23
N TYR A 230 24.46 24.35 -5.16
CA TYR A 230 23.00 24.32 -5.19
C TYR A 230 22.48 22.89 -5.39
N VAL A 231 23.02 22.18 -6.39
CA VAL A 231 22.63 20.80 -6.71
C VAL A 231 22.94 19.86 -5.55
N LEU A 232 24.13 19.99 -4.95
CA LEU A 232 24.56 19.15 -3.83
C LEU A 232 23.60 19.27 -2.63
N ILE A 233 23.27 20.50 -2.22
CA ILE A 233 22.41 20.73 -1.05
C ILE A 233 21.00 20.18 -1.28
N HIS A 234 20.40 20.45 -2.44
CA HIS A 234 19.04 19.98 -2.73
C HIS A 234 18.99 18.47 -2.96
N THR A 235 20.03 17.89 -3.57
CA THR A 235 20.15 16.43 -3.69
C THR A 235 20.20 15.77 -2.32
N LEU A 236 21.02 16.29 -1.40
CA LEU A 236 21.09 15.76 -0.03
C LEU A 236 19.74 15.89 0.70
N LEU A 237 19.05 17.03 0.53
CA LEU A 237 17.74 17.26 1.14
C LEU A 237 16.70 16.26 0.62
N ILE A 238 16.60 16.08 -0.69
CA ILE A 238 15.62 15.16 -1.30
C ILE A 238 15.95 13.72 -0.92
N MET A 239 17.23 13.31 -0.99
CA MET A 239 17.63 11.96 -0.60
C MET A 239 17.35 11.67 0.88
N PHE A 240 17.53 12.66 1.76
CA PHE A 240 17.12 12.55 3.16
C PHE A 240 15.61 12.33 3.31
N CYS A 241 14.78 13.04 2.53
CA CYS A 241 13.33 12.81 2.53
C CYS A 241 12.94 11.44 1.97
N VAL A 242 13.65 10.93 0.96
CA VAL A 242 13.44 9.58 0.41
C VAL A 242 13.77 8.51 1.45
N GLU A 243 14.89 8.65 2.15
CA GLU A 243 15.27 7.74 3.24
C GLU A 243 14.27 7.80 4.40
N ALA A 244 13.86 9.00 4.80
CA ALA A 244 12.82 9.18 5.82
C ALA A 244 11.50 8.51 5.41
N ALA A 245 11.08 8.63 4.14
CA ALA A 245 9.88 7.97 3.64
C ALA A 245 9.99 6.44 3.69
N SER A 246 11.16 5.89 3.35
CA SER A 246 11.41 4.44 3.45
C SER A 246 11.28 3.93 4.88
N ILE A 247 11.80 4.68 5.86
CA ILE A 247 11.70 4.31 7.29
C ILE A 247 10.26 4.45 7.80
N ILE A 248 9.58 5.56 7.50
CA ILE A 248 8.23 5.85 8.01
C ILE A 248 7.20 4.83 7.51
N LEU A 249 7.38 4.34 6.28
CA LEU A 249 6.46 3.40 5.63
C LEU A 249 6.92 1.94 5.73
N ASP A 250 7.95 1.67 6.53
CA ASP A 250 8.57 0.35 6.69
C ASP A 250 8.88 -0.35 5.34
N ALA A 251 9.30 0.45 4.36
CA ALA A 251 9.52 0.01 3.00
C ALA A 251 10.99 -0.36 2.81
N GLN A 252 11.30 -1.66 2.80
CA GLN A 252 12.67 -2.15 2.56
C GLN A 252 13.05 -2.01 1.09
N MET A 253 13.84 -0.98 0.76
CA MET A 253 14.26 -0.71 -0.63
C MET A 253 15.67 -1.25 -0.92
N SER A 254 15.87 -1.71 -2.16
CA SER A 254 17.19 -2.18 -2.61
C SER A 254 18.19 -1.03 -2.77
N LEU A 255 19.48 -1.33 -2.67
CA LEU A 255 20.54 -0.34 -2.94
C LEU A 255 20.51 0.17 -4.39
N TYR A 256 20.08 -0.67 -5.34
CA TYR A 256 19.91 -0.28 -6.74
C TYR A 256 18.87 0.84 -6.90
N PHE A 257 17.74 0.76 -6.19
CA PHE A 257 16.73 1.83 -6.17
C PHE A 257 17.32 3.17 -5.76
N TYR A 258 18.05 3.21 -4.65
CA TYR A 258 18.67 4.45 -4.16
C TYR A 258 19.68 5.04 -5.15
N ILE A 259 20.45 4.21 -5.85
CA ILE A 259 21.39 4.67 -6.88
C ILE A 259 20.64 5.30 -8.06
N VAL A 260 19.60 4.65 -8.58
CA VAL A 260 18.81 5.18 -9.69
C VAL A 260 18.16 6.51 -9.30
N VAL A 261 17.53 6.57 -8.12
CA VAL A 261 16.92 7.80 -7.60
C VAL A 261 17.97 8.90 -7.41
N LEU A 262 19.14 8.60 -6.87
CA LEU A 262 20.23 9.57 -6.69
C LEU A 262 20.65 10.20 -8.02
N PHE A 263 20.90 9.39 -9.05
CA PHE A 263 21.27 9.91 -10.37
C PHE A 263 20.17 10.76 -11.00
N THR A 264 18.91 10.31 -10.88
CA THR A 264 17.76 11.08 -11.37
C THR A 264 17.63 12.41 -10.63
N VAL A 265 17.79 12.44 -9.30
CA VAL A 265 17.74 13.68 -8.50
C VAL A 265 18.86 14.63 -8.89
N ILE A 266 20.08 14.14 -9.14
CA ILE A 266 21.20 14.99 -9.58
C ILE A 266 20.89 15.66 -10.91
N ILE A 267 20.38 14.90 -11.89
CA ILE A 267 19.97 15.44 -13.21
C ILE A 267 18.84 16.45 -13.03
N TYR A 268 17.86 16.10 -12.22
CA TYR A 268 16.70 16.92 -11.91
C TYR A 268 17.12 18.29 -11.34
N GLU A 269 17.96 18.28 -10.30
CA GLU A 269 18.45 19.47 -9.62
C GLU A 269 19.37 20.33 -10.50
N TYR A 270 20.16 19.71 -11.36
CA TYR A 270 21.00 20.46 -12.31
C TYR A 270 20.16 21.31 -13.26
N VAL A 271 19.10 20.73 -13.83
CA VAL A 271 18.20 21.45 -14.74
C VAL A 271 17.42 22.54 -13.99
N LEU A 272 16.95 22.27 -12.77
CA LEU A 272 16.27 23.28 -11.93
C LEU A 272 17.18 24.45 -11.61
N SER A 273 18.45 24.17 -11.27
CA SER A 273 19.47 25.19 -11.05
C SER A 273 19.66 26.07 -12.30
N ALA A 274 19.70 25.46 -13.49
CA ALA A 274 19.77 26.19 -14.74
C ALA A 274 18.52 27.05 -14.98
N LEU A 275 17.32 26.47 -14.84
CA LEU A 275 16.06 27.20 -15.00
C LEU A 275 15.94 28.37 -14.00
N LEU A 276 16.37 28.17 -12.76
CA LEU A 276 16.38 29.21 -11.74
C LEU A 276 17.24 30.41 -12.13
N ILE A 277 18.37 30.17 -12.78
CA ILE A 277 19.37 31.19 -13.14
C ILE A 277 19.07 31.89 -14.47
N TYR A 278 18.76 31.13 -15.53
CA TYR A 278 18.68 31.69 -16.89
C TYR A 278 17.31 32.27 -17.21
N ILE A 279 16.24 31.72 -16.62
CA ILE A 279 14.88 32.20 -16.86
C ILE A 279 14.56 33.34 -15.88
N LYS A 280 14.19 34.50 -16.43
CA LYS A 280 13.89 35.70 -15.63
C LYS A 280 12.45 35.73 -15.12
N THR A 281 11.51 35.32 -15.96
CA THR A 281 10.08 35.42 -15.65
C THR A 281 9.62 34.25 -14.80
N VAL A 282 8.94 34.55 -13.68
CA VAL A 282 8.51 33.52 -12.72
C VAL A 282 7.52 32.54 -13.35
N SER A 283 6.54 33.03 -14.13
CA SER A 283 5.55 32.17 -14.79
C SER A 283 6.20 31.16 -15.74
N HIS A 284 7.08 31.63 -16.64
CA HIS A 284 7.76 30.75 -17.58
C HIS A 284 8.67 29.74 -16.86
N LYS A 285 9.36 30.19 -15.81
CA LYS A 285 10.19 29.32 -14.98
C LYS A 285 9.38 28.20 -14.33
N MET A 286 8.23 28.54 -13.74
CA MET A 286 7.32 27.56 -13.13
C MET A 286 6.79 26.56 -14.16
N PHE A 287 6.35 27.03 -15.32
CA PHE A 287 5.86 26.17 -16.38
C PHE A 287 6.93 25.17 -16.85
N MET A 288 8.14 25.65 -17.15
CA MET A 288 9.27 24.81 -17.57
C MET A 288 9.69 23.81 -16.48
N THR A 289 9.58 24.24 -15.23
CA THR A 289 9.90 23.40 -14.07
C THR A 289 8.91 22.25 -13.93
N VAL A 290 7.62 22.53 -13.94
CA VAL A 290 6.57 21.51 -13.76
C VAL A 290 6.59 20.53 -14.94
N THR A 291 6.70 21.02 -16.18
CA THR A 291 6.80 20.16 -17.36
C THR A 291 8.02 19.26 -17.34
N PHE A 292 9.18 19.79 -16.95
CA PHE A 292 10.39 18.99 -16.78
C PHE A 292 10.27 17.98 -15.63
N SER A 293 9.65 18.38 -14.50
CA SER A 293 9.40 17.48 -13.38
C SER A 293 8.57 16.28 -13.80
N LEU A 294 7.45 16.51 -14.50
CA LEU A 294 6.61 15.45 -15.04
C LEU A 294 7.38 14.52 -16.00
N THR A 295 8.23 15.10 -16.84
CA THR A 295 9.06 14.32 -17.79
C THR A 295 10.09 13.45 -17.08
N ILE A 296 10.76 13.97 -16.05
CA ILE A 296 11.72 13.18 -15.26
C ILE A 296 10.99 12.11 -14.44
N ILE A 297 9.83 12.43 -13.90
CA ILE A 297 8.99 11.46 -13.18
C ILE A 297 8.60 10.31 -14.10
N THR A 298 8.18 10.57 -15.34
CA THR A 298 7.83 9.49 -16.29
C THR A 298 9.05 8.64 -16.63
N VAL A 299 10.21 9.26 -16.88
CA VAL A 299 11.47 8.53 -17.13
C VAL A 299 11.90 7.69 -15.93
N LEU A 300 11.83 8.24 -14.71
CA LEU A 300 12.14 7.52 -13.47
C LEU A 300 11.24 6.28 -13.32
N ASN A 301 9.94 6.46 -13.52
CA ASN A 301 9.00 5.35 -13.44
C ASN A 301 9.32 4.29 -14.53
N LEU A 302 9.63 4.68 -15.76
CA LEU A 302 10.04 3.73 -16.79
C LEU A 302 11.32 2.95 -16.43
N LEU A 303 12.29 3.60 -15.78
CA LEU A 303 13.54 2.95 -15.34
C LEU A 303 13.37 2.01 -14.15
N LEU A 304 12.32 2.21 -13.35
CA LEU A 304 12.05 1.41 -12.14
C LEU A 304 10.96 0.35 -12.35
N PHE A 305 10.09 0.52 -13.36
CA PHE A 305 9.06 -0.45 -13.75
C PHE A 305 9.45 -1.33 -14.95
N GLY A 306 10.40 -0.88 -15.79
CA GLY A 306 10.91 -1.63 -16.94
C GLY A 306 12.08 -2.54 -16.57
#